data_AF-W4QMX7-F1
#
_entry.id   AF-W4QMX7-F1
#
_cell.length_a   1.000
_cell.length_b   1.000
_cell.length_c   1.000
_cell.angle_alpha   90.00
_cell.angle_beta   90.00
_cell.angle_gamma   90.00
#
_symmetry.space_group_name_H-M   'P 1'
#
loop_
_entity.id
_entity.type
_entity.pdbx_description
1 polymer ?
#
loop_
_entity_poly.entity_id
_entity_poly.type
_entity_poly.pdbx_seq_one_letter_code
_entity_poly.pdbx_strand_id
1 'polypeptide(L)'
;MKEGYFSLVLHAHLPYVRHKEEGRLEERWLFEAITESYIPLLWELENSEVKDVLTISFSPPVLEMLADSVIQERYLDYVMKTEELLLKEAELAETKEEKELVAFYKKRYQKIKNTFVSYNKNILTGFRNLFEKGVIVCITSAATHAFLPYVKTKAAIRSQVVEAIRCFEQHFEVKPKGFWLPECAFAPGIDRILVEEGITYSFVDEHAIVNADPTPTKGSGSPIYSPHAYTFSKTH
;
A
#
# COMPACT_ATOMS: atom_id res chain seq x y z
N MET A 1 30.55 9.05 -9.19
CA MET A 1 29.20 8.47 -9.43
C MET A 1 28.41 9.48 -10.25
N LYS A 2 27.66 9.06 -11.27
CA LYS A 2 26.71 9.98 -11.91
C LYS A 2 25.56 10.20 -10.93
N GLU A 3 25.25 11.45 -10.64
CA GLU A 3 24.07 11.83 -9.88
C GLU A 3 22.81 11.45 -10.68
N GLY A 4 21.81 10.92 -9.98
CA GLY A 4 20.57 10.45 -10.58
C GLY A 4 19.46 10.41 -9.52
N TYR A 5 18.22 10.30 -9.99
CA TYR A 5 17.06 10.18 -9.11
C TYR A 5 16.71 8.69 -8.94
N PHE A 6 16.42 8.29 -7.70
CA PHE A 6 15.89 6.98 -7.37
C PHE A 6 14.57 7.16 -6.63
N SER A 7 13.56 6.39 -7.01
CA SER A 7 12.24 6.39 -6.36
C SER A 7 11.81 4.97 -6.12
N LEU A 8 11.70 4.58 -4.85
CA LEU A 8 11.10 3.31 -4.45
C LEU A 8 9.58 3.48 -4.37
N VAL A 9 8.83 2.64 -5.08
CA VAL A 9 7.37 2.64 -5.06
C VAL A 9 6.89 1.30 -4.51
N LEU A 10 6.23 1.34 -3.36
CA LEU A 10 5.66 0.16 -2.71
C LEU A 10 4.16 0.10 -2.99
N HIS A 11 3.68 -1.03 -3.51
CA HIS A 11 2.26 -1.22 -3.78
C HIS A 11 1.60 -2.10 -2.70
N ALA A 12 0.80 -1.48 -1.84
CA ALA A 12 0.04 -2.13 -0.78
C ALA A 12 -1.38 -2.48 -1.27
N HIS A 13 -1.57 -3.75 -1.62
CA HIS A 13 -2.86 -4.29 -2.04
C HIS A 13 -3.12 -5.67 -1.47
N LEU A 14 -4.38 -5.86 -1.04
CA LEU A 14 -5.02 -7.12 -0.74
C LEU A 14 -6.48 -7.02 -1.23
N PRO A 15 -7.09 -8.11 -1.70
CA PRO A 15 -8.51 -8.11 -2.03
C PRO A 15 -9.34 -7.83 -0.77
N TYR A 16 -10.55 -7.32 -0.95
CA TYR A 16 -11.43 -7.04 0.18
C TYR A 16 -11.89 -8.36 0.84
N VAL A 17 -11.41 -8.62 2.05
CA VAL A 17 -11.74 -9.79 2.86
C VAL A 17 -12.22 -9.33 4.23
N ARG A 18 -13.54 -9.34 4.42
CA ARG A 18 -14.19 -9.06 5.70
C ARG A 18 -15.42 -9.95 5.84
N HIS A 19 -15.32 -10.96 6.70
CA HIS A 19 -16.41 -11.90 6.94
C HIS A 19 -17.24 -11.49 8.15
N LYS A 20 -18.55 -11.77 8.10
CA LYS A 20 -19.44 -11.59 9.26
C LYS A 20 -18.99 -12.44 10.45
N GLU A 21 -18.53 -13.65 10.17
CA GLU A 21 -18.04 -14.63 11.15
C GLU A 21 -16.54 -14.48 11.37
N GLU A 22 -16.08 -14.81 12.58
CA GLU A 22 -14.66 -14.82 12.95
C GLU A 22 -13.93 -16.09 12.50
N GLY A 23 -12.59 -16.05 12.53
CA GLY A 23 -11.75 -17.25 12.39
C GLY A 23 -11.54 -17.73 10.94
N ARG A 24 -11.82 -16.87 9.96
CA ARG A 24 -11.59 -17.17 8.54
C ARG A 24 -10.12 -17.06 8.18
N LEU A 25 -9.63 -17.97 7.35
CA LEU A 25 -8.20 -18.07 7.01
C LEU A 25 -7.76 -16.89 6.14
N GLU A 26 -8.67 -16.39 5.32
CA GLU A 26 -8.43 -15.32 4.35
C GLU A 26 -8.14 -13.98 5.04
N GLU A 27 -8.72 -13.72 6.23
CA GLU A 27 -8.43 -12.52 7.03
C GLU A 27 -6.99 -12.52 7.55
N ARG A 28 -6.35 -13.69 7.65
CA ARG A 28 -4.96 -13.80 8.13
C ARG A 28 -3.97 -13.11 7.19
N TRP A 29 -4.26 -13.04 5.89
CA TRP A 29 -3.38 -12.34 4.94
C TRP A 29 -3.20 -10.86 5.33
N LEU A 30 -4.27 -10.21 5.77
CA LEU A 30 -4.18 -8.84 6.26
C LEU A 30 -3.42 -8.76 7.59
N PHE A 31 -3.67 -9.69 8.51
CA PHE A 31 -2.97 -9.71 9.80
C PHE A 31 -1.46 -9.92 9.65
N GLU A 32 -1.05 -10.81 8.74
CA GLU A 32 0.34 -11.04 8.38
C GLU A 32 0.94 -9.80 7.73
N ALA A 33 0.22 -9.16 6.80
CA ALA A 33 0.67 -7.91 6.18
C ALA A 33 0.87 -6.77 7.21
N ILE A 34 -0.05 -6.62 8.18
CA ILE A 34 0.11 -5.62 9.26
C ILE A 34 1.34 -5.94 10.12
N THR A 35 1.50 -7.21 10.52
CA THR A 35 2.53 -7.68 11.45
C THR A 35 3.92 -7.63 10.85
N GLU A 36 4.06 -8.09 9.61
CA GLU A 36 5.38 -8.33 9.00
C GLU A 36 5.78 -7.24 8.01
N SER A 37 4.84 -6.42 7.53
CA SER A 37 5.13 -5.35 6.56
C SER A 37 4.77 -3.96 7.09
N TYR A 38 3.49 -3.68 7.38
CA TYR A 38 3.04 -2.30 7.59
C TYR A 38 3.57 -1.68 8.89
N ILE A 39 3.46 -2.37 10.03
CA ILE A 39 3.98 -1.87 11.31
C ILE A 39 5.52 -1.78 11.29
N PRO A 40 6.26 -2.80 10.82
CA PRO A 40 7.71 -2.68 10.66
C PRO A 40 8.11 -1.50 9.76
N LEU A 41 7.40 -1.27 8.64
CA LEU A 41 7.66 -0.14 7.77
C LEU A 41 7.44 1.22 8.47
N LEU A 42 6.40 1.34 9.30
CA LEU A 42 6.19 2.54 10.12
C LEU A 42 7.39 2.80 11.03
N TRP A 43 7.93 1.79 11.71
CA TRP A 43 9.08 1.96 12.60
C TRP A 43 10.32 2.50 11.90
N GLU A 44 10.59 2.05 10.67
CA GLU A 44 11.74 2.51 9.88
C GLU A 44 11.53 3.95 9.40
N LEU A 45 10.30 4.34 9.06
CA LEU A 45 9.99 5.66 8.51
C LEU A 45 9.80 6.74 9.58
N GLU A 46 9.35 6.39 10.78
CA GLU A 46 9.04 7.33 11.88
C GLU A 46 10.23 8.21 12.28
N ASN A 47 11.46 7.71 12.14
CA ASN A 47 12.69 8.42 12.49
C ASN A 47 13.37 9.09 11.28
N SER A 48 12.78 9.03 10.09
CA SER A 48 13.35 9.65 8.90
C SER A 48 13.14 11.16 8.91
N GLU A 49 14.23 11.91 8.77
CA GLU A 49 14.21 13.36 8.50
C GLU A 49 14.23 13.68 7.00
N VAL A 50 14.43 12.66 6.16
CA VAL A 50 14.46 12.78 4.71
C VAL A 50 13.04 12.87 4.18
N LYS A 51 12.80 13.81 3.28
CA LYS A 51 11.52 13.97 2.56
C LYS A 51 11.47 13.05 1.34
N ASP A 52 10.25 12.66 0.97
CA ASP A 52 9.96 11.86 -0.22
C ASP A 52 10.83 10.58 -0.32
N VAL A 53 11.05 9.91 0.83
CA VAL A 53 11.90 8.71 0.93
C VAL A 53 11.41 7.62 -0.02
N LEU A 54 10.10 7.43 -0.08
CA LEU A 54 9.44 6.46 -0.94
C LEU A 54 8.00 6.89 -1.23
N THR A 55 7.43 6.26 -2.26
CA THR A 55 6.00 6.34 -2.58
C THR A 55 5.31 5.06 -2.13
N ILE A 56 4.15 5.16 -1.49
CA ILE A 56 3.28 4.02 -1.18
C ILE A 56 1.95 4.18 -1.92
N SER A 57 1.58 3.18 -2.69
CA SER A 57 0.21 3.03 -3.20
C SER A 57 -0.61 2.25 -2.19
N PHE A 58 -1.72 2.82 -1.73
CA PHE A 58 -2.73 2.08 -0.99
C PHE A 58 -3.95 1.82 -1.88
N SER A 59 -4.27 0.55 -2.09
CA SER A 59 -5.54 0.20 -2.73
C SER A 59 -6.72 0.51 -1.79
N PRO A 60 -7.86 0.99 -2.31
CA PRO A 60 -9.05 1.25 -1.49
C PRO A 60 -9.52 0.05 -0.63
N PRO A 61 -9.48 -1.21 -1.09
CA PRO A 61 -9.80 -2.36 -0.23
C PRO A 61 -8.93 -2.45 1.03
N VAL A 62 -7.63 -2.17 0.91
CA VAL A 62 -6.71 -2.18 2.06
C VAL A 62 -7.04 -1.04 3.01
N LEU A 63 -7.30 0.17 2.49
CA LEU A 63 -7.67 1.31 3.34
C LEU A 63 -8.94 1.03 4.15
N GLU A 64 -9.99 0.54 3.49
CA GLU A 64 -11.26 0.20 4.14
C GLU A 64 -11.08 -0.91 5.19
N MET A 65 -10.32 -1.96 4.90
CA MET A 65 -10.07 -3.03 5.87
C MET A 65 -9.23 -2.57 7.06
N LEU A 66 -8.19 -1.75 6.84
CA LEU A 66 -7.36 -1.22 7.93
C LEU A 66 -8.12 -0.24 8.83
N ALA A 67 -9.12 0.46 8.29
CA ALA A 67 -9.99 1.37 9.03
C ALA A 67 -11.17 0.68 9.74
N ASP A 68 -11.50 -0.56 9.39
CA ASP A 68 -12.66 -1.27 9.94
C ASP A 68 -12.41 -1.74 11.38
N SER A 69 -13.25 -1.28 12.31
CA SER A 69 -13.09 -1.57 13.74
C SER A 69 -13.19 -3.06 14.08
N VAL A 70 -13.98 -3.85 13.34
CA VAL A 70 -14.10 -5.30 13.57
C VAL A 70 -12.79 -5.99 13.18
N ILE A 71 -12.21 -5.63 12.05
CA ILE A 71 -10.90 -6.13 11.62
C ILE A 71 -9.80 -5.74 12.61
N GLN A 72 -9.83 -4.50 13.12
CA GLN A 72 -8.86 -4.01 14.10
C GLN A 72 -8.89 -4.81 15.42
N GLU A 73 -10.08 -5.11 15.95
CA GLU A 73 -10.21 -5.96 17.14
C GLU A 73 -9.73 -7.39 16.87
N ARG A 74 -10.11 -7.97 15.73
CA ARG A 74 -9.66 -9.32 15.34
C ARG A 74 -8.15 -9.40 15.17
N TYR A 75 -7.53 -8.35 14.64
CA TYR A 75 -6.07 -8.27 14.54
C TYR A 75 -5.41 -8.22 15.92
N LEU A 76 -5.96 -7.44 16.85
CA LEU A 76 -5.46 -7.40 18.23
C LEU A 76 -5.53 -8.78 18.89
N ASP A 77 -6.66 -9.47 18.74
CA ASP A 77 -6.83 -10.84 19.24
C ASP A 77 -5.85 -11.82 18.59
N TYR A 78 -5.58 -11.68 17.29
CA TYR A 78 -4.57 -12.47 16.58
C TYR A 78 -3.18 -12.26 17.20
N VAL A 79 -2.75 -11.02 17.43
CA VAL A 79 -1.45 -10.71 18.04
C VAL A 79 -1.36 -11.24 19.47
N MET A 80 -2.42 -11.10 20.27
CA MET A 80 -2.47 -11.59 21.65
C MET A 80 -2.40 -13.13 21.72
N LYS A 81 -3.09 -13.85 20.82
CA LYS A 81 -2.99 -15.31 20.72
C LYS A 81 -1.57 -15.74 20.35
N THR A 82 -0.90 -15.02 19.44
CA THR A 82 0.49 -15.31 19.09
C THR A 82 1.45 -15.04 20.24
N GLU A 83 1.24 -13.98 21.04
CA GLU A 83 2.00 -13.77 22.28
C GLU A 83 1.81 -14.92 23.28
N GLU A 84 0.59 -15.44 23.45
CA GLU A 84 0.33 -16.60 24.31
C GLU A 84 1.06 -17.84 23.82
N LEU A 85 1.07 -18.10 22.51
CA LEU A 85 1.83 -19.20 21.92
C LEU A 85 3.33 -19.03 22.17
N LEU A 86 3.88 -17.83 21.98
CA LEU A 86 5.30 -17.55 22.25
C LEU A 86 5.69 -17.71 23.73
N LEU A 87 4.76 -17.54 24.66
CA LEU A 87 5.00 -17.87 26.08
C LEU A 87 5.13 -19.37 26.29
N LYS A 88 4.27 -20.18 25.67
CA LYS A 88 4.34 -21.64 25.73
C LYS A 88 5.61 -22.18 25.07
N GLU A 89 5.97 -21.66 23.89
CA GLU A 89 7.22 -22.01 23.21
C GLU A 89 8.46 -21.67 24.05
N ALA A 90 8.42 -20.60 24.86
CA ALA A 90 9.53 -20.25 25.74
C ALA A 90 9.77 -21.27 26.86
N GLU A 91 8.73 -21.97 27.30
CA GLU A 91 8.83 -23.05 28.30
C GLU A 91 9.37 -24.34 27.68
N LEU A 92 9.13 -24.55 26.38
CA LEU A 92 9.55 -25.74 25.64
C LEU A 92 10.95 -25.61 25.00
N ALA A 93 11.47 -24.41 24.84
CA ALA A 93 12.78 -24.17 24.22
C ALA A 93 13.91 -24.79 25.05
N GLU A 94 14.70 -25.70 24.46
CA GLU A 94 15.76 -26.42 25.16
C GLU A 94 17.14 -25.86 24.80
N THR A 95 17.37 -25.66 23.50
CA THR A 95 18.65 -25.19 22.95
C THR A 95 18.84 -23.68 23.16
N LYS A 96 20.09 -23.22 23.03
CA LYS A 96 20.40 -21.78 23.12
C LYS A 96 19.75 -21.02 21.97
N GLU A 97 19.82 -21.58 20.77
CA GLU A 97 19.31 -21.03 19.53
C GLU A 97 17.78 -20.85 19.58
N GLU A 98 17.04 -21.86 20.07
CA GLU A 98 15.59 -21.76 20.25
C GLU A 98 15.22 -20.67 21.26
N LYS A 99 15.94 -20.59 22.39
CA LYS A 99 15.70 -19.56 23.42
C LYS A 99 15.92 -18.16 22.87
N GLU A 100 16.96 -17.95 22.08
CA GLU A 100 17.25 -16.68 21.42
C GLU A 100 16.17 -16.31 20.40
N LEU A 101 15.73 -17.28 19.59
CA LEU A 101 14.67 -17.08 18.59
C LEU A 101 13.32 -16.72 19.24
N VAL A 102 12.92 -17.46 20.27
CA VAL A 102 11.68 -17.18 21.01
C VAL A 102 11.76 -15.83 21.71
N ALA A 103 12.90 -15.48 22.32
CA ALA A 103 13.09 -14.17 22.94
C ALA A 103 12.98 -13.02 21.91
N PHE A 104 13.54 -13.20 20.71
CA PHE A 104 13.40 -12.24 19.61
C PHE A 104 11.93 -12.03 19.23
N TYR A 105 11.18 -13.10 18.96
CA TYR A 105 9.77 -12.99 18.57
C TYR A 105 8.88 -12.46 19.68
N LYS A 106 9.11 -12.83 20.95
CA LYS A 106 8.40 -12.24 22.09
C LYS A 106 8.56 -10.72 22.12
N LYS A 107 9.79 -10.23 22.00
CA LYS A 107 10.06 -8.79 21.97
C LYS A 107 9.42 -8.12 20.76
N ARG A 108 9.48 -8.76 19.58
CA ARG A 108 8.89 -8.25 18.34
C ARG A 108 7.38 -8.14 18.46
N TYR A 109 6.67 -9.20 18.83
CA TYR A 109 5.20 -9.20 18.96
C TYR A 109 4.69 -8.26 20.04
N GLN A 110 5.42 -8.13 21.17
CA GLN A 110 5.12 -7.09 22.17
C GLN A 110 5.24 -5.68 21.58
N LYS A 111 6.30 -5.40 20.81
CA LYS A 111 6.46 -4.10 20.14
C LYS A 111 5.35 -3.86 19.11
N ILE A 112 4.97 -4.88 18.33
CA ILE A 112 3.88 -4.81 17.34
C ILE A 112 2.57 -4.45 18.05
N LYS A 113 2.18 -5.20 19.08
CA LYS A 113 0.98 -4.92 19.86
C LYS A 113 0.97 -3.51 20.43
N ASN A 114 2.07 -3.10 21.08
CA ASN A 114 2.17 -1.78 21.68
C ASN A 114 2.07 -0.66 20.64
N THR A 115 2.67 -0.84 19.45
CA THR A 115 2.58 0.11 18.34
C THR A 115 1.15 0.19 17.81
N PHE A 116 0.50 -0.95 17.60
CA PHE A 116 -0.87 -1.00 17.13
C PHE A 116 -1.82 -0.28 18.11
N VAL A 117 -1.67 -0.54 19.40
CA VAL A 117 -2.45 0.11 20.47
C VAL A 117 -2.14 1.60 20.58
N SER A 118 -0.88 2.03 20.42
CA SER A 118 -0.52 3.46 20.47
C SER A 118 -1.14 4.26 19.33
N TYR A 119 -1.41 3.61 18.18
CA TYR A 119 -2.18 4.18 17.07
C TYR A 119 -3.69 4.02 17.24
N ASN A 120 -4.18 3.75 18.45
CA ASN A 120 -5.58 3.47 18.74
C ASN A 120 -6.18 2.41 17.79
N LYS A 121 -5.40 1.35 17.53
CA LYS A 121 -5.74 0.24 16.62
C LYS A 121 -5.91 0.64 15.15
N ASN A 122 -5.55 1.86 14.75
CA ASN A 122 -5.62 2.30 13.36
C ASN A 122 -4.26 2.82 12.85
N ILE A 123 -3.50 1.92 12.23
CA ILE A 123 -2.16 2.21 11.69
C ILE A 123 -2.16 3.22 10.53
N LEU A 124 -3.32 3.47 9.89
CA LEU A 124 -3.41 4.51 8.84
C LEU A 124 -3.09 5.88 9.41
N THR A 125 -3.34 6.11 10.71
CA THR A 125 -2.93 7.33 11.42
C THR A 125 -1.42 7.55 11.33
N GLY A 126 -0.61 6.49 11.46
CA GLY A 126 0.84 6.56 11.31
C GLY A 126 1.27 6.95 9.91
N PHE A 127 0.70 6.30 8.89
CA PHE A 127 0.98 6.63 7.49
C PHE A 127 0.51 8.04 7.11
N ARG A 128 -0.64 8.49 7.63
CA ARG A 128 -1.12 9.86 7.44
C ARG A 128 -0.14 10.87 8.03
N ASN A 129 0.33 10.66 9.25
CA ASN A 129 1.32 11.54 9.89
C ASN A 129 2.62 11.62 9.09
N LEU A 130 3.11 10.49 8.55
CA LEU A 130 4.30 10.47 7.69
C LEU A 130 4.08 11.21 6.38
N PHE A 131 2.90 11.05 5.79
CA PHE A 131 2.51 11.73 4.55
C PHE A 131 2.38 13.24 4.75
N GLU A 132 1.74 13.71 5.83
CA GLU A 132 1.61 15.14 6.18
C GLU A 132 2.97 15.80 6.43
N LYS A 133 3.92 15.07 7.04
CA LYS A 133 5.30 15.54 7.22
C LYS A 133 6.11 15.57 5.92
N GLY A 134 5.59 14.95 4.85
CA GLY A 134 6.28 14.80 3.57
C GLY A 134 7.43 13.77 3.60
N VAL A 135 7.41 12.84 4.55
CA VAL A 135 8.41 11.74 4.61
C VAL A 135 8.14 10.72 3.51
N ILE A 136 6.86 10.43 3.26
CA ILE A 136 6.41 9.55 2.19
C ILE A 136 5.43 10.28 1.28
N VAL A 137 5.33 9.80 0.04
CA VAL A 137 4.25 10.15 -0.88
C VAL A 137 3.22 9.02 -0.87
N CYS A 138 1.95 9.33 -0.64
CA CYS A 138 0.86 8.35 -0.73
C CYS A 138 0.06 8.55 -2.02
N ILE A 139 -0.25 7.45 -2.70
CA ILE A 139 -1.07 7.42 -3.92
C ILE A 139 -2.18 6.37 -3.78
N THR A 140 -3.19 6.45 -4.65
CA THR A 140 -4.32 5.51 -4.67
C THR A 140 -4.20 4.50 -5.82
N SER A 141 -5.16 3.58 -5.94
CA SER A 141 -5.34 2.65 -7.07
C SER A 141 -6.83 2.48 -7.37
N ALA A 142 -7.24 1.66 -8.34
CA ALA A 142 -8.66 1.46 -8.65
C ALA A 142 -9.45 0.93 -7.43
N ALA A 143 -10.71 1.35 -7.29
CA ALA A 143 -11.59 1.05 -6.15
C ALA A 143 -11.60 -0.42 -5.69
N THR A 144 -11.51 -1.36 -6.61
CA THR A 144 -11.45 -2.79 -6.29
C THR A 144 -10.23 -3.47 -6.90
N HIS A 145 -9.20 -2.69 -7.24
CA HIS A 145 -8.04 -3.15 -8.00
C HIS A 145 -8.43 -3.83 -9.34
N ALA A 146 -9.52 -3.36 -9.97
CA ALA A 146 -10.01 -3.94 -11.20
C ALA A 146 -9.00 -3.74 -12.34
N PHE A 147 -8.76 -4.77 -13.14
CA PHE A 147 -7.93 -4.68 -14.34
C PHE A 147 -8.61 -3.75 -15.37
N LEU A 148 -8.26 -2.46 -15.32
CA LEU A 148 -8.96 -1.39 -16.01
C LEU A 148 -9.10 -1.61 -17.53
N PRO A 149 -8.10 -2.15 -18.26
CA PRO A 149 -8.25 -2.44 -19.69
C PRO A 149 -9.40 -3.38 -20.05
N TYR A 150 -9.85 -4.24 -19.12
CA TYR A 150 -10.95 -5.18 -19.35
C TYR A 150 -12.31 -4.66 -18.87
N VAL A 151 -12.36 -3.48 -18.26
CA VAL A 151 -13.61 -2.84 -17.87
C VAL A 151 -14.28 -2.24 -19.11
N LYS A 152 -15.46 -2.78 -19.46
CA LYS A 152 -16.10 -2.58 -20.77
C LYS A 152 -16.58 -1.16 -21.07
N THR A 153 -16.84 -0.34 -20.05
CA THR A 153 -17.45 0.99 -20.23
C THR A 153 -16.61 2.08 -19.58
N LYS A 154 -16.53 3.23 -20.24
CA LYS A 154 -15.88 4.43 -19.68
C LYS A 154 -16.49 4.85 -18.35
N ALA A 155 -17.80 4.69 -18.20
CA ALA A 155 -18.49 4.97 -16.94
C ALA A 155 -17.99 4.06 -15.80
N ALA A 156 -17.83 2.75 -16.04
CA ALA A 156 -17.32 1.84 -15.03
C ALA A 156 -15.84 2.08 -14.70
N ILE A 157 -15.00 2.44 -15.68
CA ILE A 157 -13.62 2.87 -15.42
C ILE A 157 -13.61 4.13 -14.55
N ARG A 158 -14.42 5.14 -14.90
CA ARG A 158 -14.52 6.38 -14.12
C ARG A 158 -15.02 6.12 -12.71
N SER A 159 -16.01 5.24 -12.52
CA SER A 159 -16.47 4.85 -11.18
C SER A 159 -15.34 4.26 -10.33
N GLN A 160 -14.48 3.42 -10.90
CA GLN A 160 -13.31 2.86 -10.19
C GLN A 160 -12.31 3.94 -9.76
N VAL A 161 -12.12 4.98 -10.58
CA VAL A 161 -11.22 6.10 -10.28
C VAL A 161 -11.82 7.05 -9.24
N VAL A 162 -13.07 7.47 -9.43
CA VAL A 162 -13.75 8.42 -8.55
C VAL A 162 -13.91 7.84 -7.13
N GLU A 163 -14.32 6.59 -7.02
CA GLU A 163 -14.48 5.96 -5.69
C GLU A 163 -13.13 5.75 -5.00
N ALA A 164 -12.07 5.47 -5.77
CA ALA A 164 -10.72 5.40 -5.23
C ALA A 164 -10.19 6.73 -4.70
N ILE A 165 -10.46 7.83 -5.40
CA ILE A 165 -10.12 9.19 -4.97
C ILE A 165 -10.88 9.54 -3.70
N ARG A 166 -12.18 9.24 -3.66
CA ARG A 166 -13.03 9.48 -2.49
C ARG A 166 -12.55 8.70 -1.27
N CYS A 167 -12.28 7.41 -1.43
CA CYS A 167 -11.75 6.56 -0.35
C CYS A 167 -10.41 7.10 0.15
N PHE A 168 -9.49 7.46 -0.76
CA PHE A 168 -8.21 8.05 -0.37
C PHE A 168 -8.39 9.36 0.39
N GLU A 169 -9.24 10.28 -0.10
CA GLU A 169 -9.52 11.58 0.54
C GLU A 169 -10.15 11.41 1.93
N GLN A 170 -10.99 10.38 2.13
CA GLN A 170 -11.53 10.05 3.45
C GLN A 170 -10.44 9.65 4.47
N HIS A 171 -9.39 8.96 4.00
CA HIS A 171 -8.33 8.41 4.87
C HIS A 171 -7.08 9.30 4.97
N PHE A 172 -6.85 10.22 4.03
CA PHE A 172 -5.67 11.11 4.00
C PHE A 172 -6.02 12.60 3.95
N GLU A 173 -7.30 12.95 3.92
CA GLU A 173 -7.83 14.33 3.97
C GLU A 173 -7.37 15.24 2.80
N VAL A 174 -6.76 14.65 1.78
CA VAL A 174 -6.37 15.30 0.54
C VAL A 174 -6.64 14.38 -0.64
N LYS A 175 -6.82 14.96 -1.82
CA LYS A 175 -6.92 14.18 -3.05
C LYS A 175 -5.54 13.65 -3.47
N PRO A 176 -5.44 12.38 -3.91
CA PRO A 176 -4.20 11.83 -4.41
C PRO A 176 -3.84 12.49 -5.75
N LYS A 177 -2.54 12.69 -6.01
CA LYS A 177 -2.03 13.14 -7.31
C LYS A 177 -1.53 11.99 -8.19
N GLY A 178 -1.09 10.91 -7.57
CA GLY A 178 -0.64 9.71 -8.26
C GLY A 178 -1.68 8.61 -8.20
N PHE A 179 -1.59 7.69 -9.15
CA PHE A 179 -2.45 6.52 -9.24
C PHE A 179 -1.64 5.30 -9.67
N TRP A 180 -1.69 4.23 -8.89
CA TRP A 180 -1.17 2.94 -9.29
C TRP A 180 -2.20 2.22 -10.16
N LEU A 181 -1.88 2.01 -11.43
CA LEU A 181 -2.71 1.20 -12.32
C LEU A 181 -2.64 -0.26 -11.85
N PRO A 182 -3.77 -0.95 -11.61
CA PRO A 182 -3.75 -2.36 -11.30
C PRO A 182 -2.96 -3.15 -12.34
N GLU A 183 -1.97 -3.92 -11.87
CA GLU A 183 -1.01 -4.66 -12.71
C GLU A 183 -0.20 -3.79 -13.69
N CYS A 184 -0.01 -2.50 -13.37
CA CYS A 184 0.57 -1.50 -14.28
C CYS A 184 -0.12 -1.46 -15.66
N ALA A 185 -1.38 -1.91 -15.71
CA ALA A 185 -2.08 -2.19 -16.96
C ALA A 185 -2.75 -0.93 -17.51
N PHE A 186 -2.36 -0.57 -18.72
CA PHE A 186 -2.83 0.64 -19.38
C PHE A 186 -3.52 0.32 -20.72
N ALA A 187 -4.56 1.09 -21.04
CA ALA A 187 -5.22 1.12 -22.33
C ALA A 187 -5.53 2.58 -22.71
N PRO A 188 -5.46 2.95 -24.01
CA PRO A 188 -5.75 4.30 -24.46
C PRO A 188 -7.11 4.82 -23.98
N GLY A 189 -7.13 6.06 -23.47
CA GLY A 189 -8.33 6.71 -22.96
C GLY A 189 -8.52 6.60 -21.44
N ILE A 190 -7.80 5.70 -20.77
CA ILE A 190 -7.74 5.67 -19.29
C ILE A 190 -7.05 6.94 -18.77
N ASP A 191 -5.97 7.36 -19.43
CA ASP A 191 -5.21 8.58 -19.13
C ASP A 191 -6.09 9.83 -19.11
N ARG A 192 -7.00 9.94 -20.09
CA ARG A 192 -7.96 11.05 -20.15
C ARG A 192 -8.88 11.08 -18.93
N ILE A 193 -9.40 9.93 -18.50
CA ILE A 193 -10.25 9.84 -17.31
C ILE A 193 -9.45 10.26 -16.08
N LEU A 194 -8.22 9.77 -15.92
CA LEU A 194 -7.36 10.11 -14.79
C LEU A 194 -7.09 11.62 -14.71
N VAL A 195 -6.74 12.26 -15.82
CA VAL A 195 -6.53 13.72 -15.89
C VAL A 195 -7.81 14.49 -15.55
N GLU A 196 -8.96 14.08 -16.09
CA GLU A 196 -10.26 14.73 -15.82
C GLU A 196 -10.63 14.67 -14.34
N GLU A 197 -10.23 13.61 -13.62
CA GLU A 197 -10.45 13.46 -12.16
C GLU A 197 -9.31 14.05 -11.30
N GLY A 198 -8.31 14.70 -11.92
CA GLY A 198 -7.23 15.42 -11.23
C GLY A 198 -5.99 14.58 -10.85
N ILE A 199 -5.91 13.34 -11.32
CA ILE A 199 -4.71 12.51 -11.21
C ILE A 199 -3.71 12.95 -12.29
N THR A 200 -2.42 13.07 -11.92
CA THR A 200 -1.39 13.60 -12.80
C THR A 200 -0.33 12.57 -13.23
N TYR A 201 -0.18 11.46 -12.51
CA TYR A 201 0.83 10.45 -12.85
C TYR A 201 0.49 9.01 -12.45
N SER A 202 1.02 8.06 -13.23
CA SER A 202 1.04 6.62 -12.91
C SER A 202 2.38 5.98 -13.26
N PHE A 203 2.46 4.69 -12.99
CA PHE A 203 3.56 3.82 -13.35
C PHE A 203 3.09 2.81 -14.42
N VAL A 204 3.98 2.48 -15.35
CA VAL A 204 3.75 1.47 -16.39
C VAL A 204 4.98 0.58 -16.52
N ASP A 205 4.74 -0.65 -16.96
CA ASP A 205 5.78 -1.62 -17.27
C ASP A 205 6.66 -1.16 -18.45
N GLU A 206 7.92 -1.63 -18.48
CA GLU A 206 8.86 -1.35 -19.57
C GLU A 206 8.28 -1.68 -20.95
N HIS A 207 7.58 -2.81 -21.08
CA HIS A 207 7.02 -3.27 -22.34
C HIS A 207 5.95 -2.31 -22.87
N ALA A 208 5.23 -1.61 -22.00
CA ALA A 208 4.25 -0.60 -22.40
C ALA A 208 4.92 0.61 -23.05
N ILE A 209 6.13 0.97 -22.60
CA ILE A 209 6.91 2.10 -23.15
C ILE A 209 7.58 1.67 -24.47
N VAL A 210 8.17 0.48 -24.52
CA VAL A 210 8.87 -0.03 -25.70
C VAL A 210 7.92 -0.20 -26.89
N ASN A 211 6.68 -0.63 -26.65
CA ASN A 211 5.68 -0.86 -27.69
C ASN A 211 4.68 0.30 -27.83
N ALA A 212 4.96 1.46 -27.22
CA ALA A 212 4.04 2.60 -27.29
C ALA A 212 3.94 3.17 -28.70
N ASP A 213 2.72 3.55 -29.07
CA ASP A 213 2.39 4.31 -30.27
C ASP A 213 1.68 5.61 -29.87
N PRO A 214 2.30 6.79 -30.09
CA PRO A 214 3.60 7.01 -30.73
C PRO A 214 4.78 6.60 -29.84
N THR A 215 5.90 6.24 -30.46
CA THR A 215 7.13 5.88 -29.72
C THR A 215 7.65 7.09 -28.93
N PRO A 216 7.93 6.93 -27.61
CA PRO A 216 8.42 8.01 -26.78
C PRO A 216 9.77 8.54 -27.26
N THR A 217 9.92 9.87 -27.29
CA THR A 217 11.14 10.54 -27.78
C THR A 217 12.30 10.50 -26.78
N LYS A 218 12.04 10.16 -25.50
CA LYS A 218 13.04 10.04 -24.44
C LYS A 218 13.19 8.56 -24.06
N GLY A 219 14.44 8.14 -23.83
CA GLY A 219 14.76 6.77 -23.39
C GLY A 219 14.27 6.46 -21.97
N SER A 220 14.51 5.23 -21.53
CA SER A 220 13.95 4.61 -20.31
C SER A 220 14.24 5.30 -18.96
N GLY A 221 15.08 6.36 -18.93
CA GLY A 221 15.45 7.10 -17.73
C GLY A 221 14.70 8.42 -17.51
N SER A 222 13.58 8.66 -18.20
CA SER A 222 12.78 9.88 -18.05
C SER A 222 11.28 9.59 -18.11
N PRO A 223 10.45 10.34 -17.39
CA PRO A 223 9.00 10.26 -17.53
C PRO A 223 8.56 10.56 -18.96
N ILE A 224 7.53 9.87 -19.42
CA ILE A 224 6.88 10.09 -20.70
C ILE A 224 5.48 10.68 -20.49
N TYR A 225 4.92 11.30 -21.54
CA TYR A 225 3.62 11.94 -21.47
C TYR A 225 2.67 11.31 -22.47
N SER A 226 1.43 11.08 -22.05
CA SER A 226 0.35 10.76 -22.96
C SER A 226 -0.08 12.00 -23.77
N PRO A 227 -0.86 11.84 -24.86
CA PRO A 227 -1.44 12.97 -25.59
C PRO A 227 -2.30 13.91 -24.74
N HIS A 228 -2.79 13.45 -23.58
CA HIS A 228 -3.58 14.24 -22.62
C HIS A 228 -2.71 14.87 -21.51
N ALA A 229 -1.38 14.92 -21.70
CA ALA A 229 -0.40 15.40 -20.73
C ALA A 229 -0.34 14.58 -19.41
N TYR A 230 -0.80 13.33 -19.44
CA TYR A 230 -0.69 12.41 -18.29
C TYR A 230 0.73 11.85 -18.20
N THR A 231 1.32 11.85 -17.00
CA THR A 231 2.72 11.43 -16.82
C THR A 231 2.81 9.94 -16.51
N PHE A 232 3.65 9.22 -17.24
CA PHE A 232 4.02 7.84 -16.95
C PHE A 232 5.48 7.74 -16.56
N SER A 233 5.73 7.13 -15.40
CA SER A 233 7.05 6.71 -14.97
C SER A 233 7.22 5.21 -15.20
N LYS A 234 8.43 4.80 -15.57
CA LYS A 234 8.77 3.40 -15.79
C LYS A 234 9.00 2.69 -14.45
N THR A 235 8.47 1.48 -14.30
CA THR A 235 8.91 0.53 -13.25
C THR A 235 10.10 -0.30 -13.75
N HIS A 236 11.11 -0.48 -12.91
CA HIS A 236 12.27 -1.35 -13.18
C HIS A 236 12.11 -2.72 -12.51
#